data_AF-A0A8B6ET46-F1
#
_entry.id   AF-A0A8B6ET46-F1
#
_cell.length_a   1.000
_cell.length_b   1.000
_cell.length_c   1.000
_cell.angle_alpha   90.00
_cell.angle_beta   90.00
_cell.angle_gamma   90.00
#
_symmetry.space_group_name_H-M   'P 1'
#
loop_
_entity.id
_entity.type
_entity.pdbx_description
1 polymer ?
#
loop_
_entity_poly.entity_id
_entity_poly.type
_entity_poly.pdbx_seq_one_letter_code
_entity_poly.pdbx_strand_id
1 'polypeptide(L)'
;MAFDAGKFLKTPDLEGFDNLKKEELVLLAKHLKLDFKVSMRKQIIKNLVIDKLVDAEILSEEALELKVENIDAFKLKQLELEHELKLKELEIRKEDEFKLKELEMKEREKLKELEMRERLEMEKLKIEMVKEESNTKVHSKSDYFDAAKNIRLVPKFCEKTVDKYFPQFEKIANNLKWPMPYWTTMLQSVFEGKAAEIYSALPSEKSSDYDTVKQEVLKAYELVPEAYRQKFRSYKKFDSQTYVEFAREKEDLFDKWLTSKKTDNNFDNLRQLILLEEFKLCVHFRLKNTFRRQNC
;
A
#
# COMPACT_ATOMS: atom_id res chain seq x y z
N MET A 1 -55.85 81.50 16.33
CA MET A 1 -56.95 81.80 15.39
C MET A 1 -57.68 80.49 15.14
N ALA A 2 -59.01 80.46 15.21
CA ALA A 2 -59.78 79.26 14.94
C ALA A 2 -59.75 78.95 13.44
N PHE A 3 -59.47 77.69 13.07
CA PHE A 3 -59.55 77.22 11.68
C PHE A 3 -61.00 77.33 11.17
N ASP A 4 -61.19 77.91 9.99
CA ASP A 4 -62.50 78.09 9.36
C ASP A 4 -62.55 77.26 8.07
N ALA A 5 -63.28 76.13 8.14
CA ALA A 5 -63.43 75.20 7.04
C ALA A 5 -64.06 75.86 5.79
N GLY A 6 -64.97 76.80 5.96
CA GLY A 6 -65.65 77.48 4.85
C GLY A 6 -64.76 78.49 4.13
N LYS A 7 -63.76 79.06 4.81
CA LYS A 7 -62.74 79.92 4.18
C LYS A 7 -61.69 79.08 3.45
N PHE A 8 -61.27 77.96 4.05
CA PHE A 8 -60.29 77.06 3.46
C PHE A 8 -60.76 76.47 2.12
N LEU A 9 -62.03 76.08 2.01
CA LEU A 9 -62.61 75.52 0.77
C LEU A 9 -62.73 76.52 -0.40
N LYS A 10 -62.60 77.83 -0.15
CA LYS A 10 -62.65 78.86 -1.20
C LYS A 10 -61.31 79.08 -1.89
N THR A 11 -60.22 78.82 -1.17
CA THR A 11 -58.84 78.88 -1.69
C THR A 11 -58.08 77.68 -1.12
N PRO A 12 -58.38 76.48 -1.63
CA PRO A 12 -57.75 75.26 -1.13
C PRO A 12 -56.29 75.24 -1.56
N ASP A 13 -55.40 75.01 -0.60
CA ASP A 13 -53.95 74.84 -0.83
C ASP A 13 -53.54 73.43 -0.41
N LEU A 14 -52.78 72.75 -1.27
CA LEU A 14 -52.31 71.37 -1.06
C LEU A 14 -51.32 71.29 0.12
N GLU A 15 -50.41 72.25 0.22
CA GLU A 15 -49.40 72.30 1.28
C GLU A 15 -50.05 72.64 2.64
N GLY A 16 -51.01 73.56 2.63
CA GLY A 16 -51.87 73.87 3.77
C GLY A 16 -52.75 72.69 4.21
N PHE A 17 -53.30 71.93 3.26
CA PHE A 17 -54.10 70.73 3.56
C PHE A 17 -53.27 69.62 4.21
N ASP A 18 -52.06 69.38 3.69
CA ASP A 18 -51.18 68.31 4.18
C ASP A 18 -50.82 68.50 5.67
N ASN A 19 -50.67 69.76 6.07
CA ASN A 19 -50.29 70.20 7.41
C ASN A 19 -51.45 70.32 8.42
N LEU A 20 -52.71 70.12 8.02
CA LEU A 20 -53.86 70.24 8.93
C LEU A 20 -53.76 69.29 10.12
N LYS A 21 -54.14 69.79 11.31
CA LYS A 21 -54.24 68.99 12.53
C LYS A 21 -55.47 68.09 12.51
N LYS A 22 -55.49 67.05 13.35
CA LYS A 22 -56.62 66.11 13.42
C LYS A 22 -57.94 66.82 13.72
N GLU A 23 -57.93 67.81 14.62
CA GLU A 23 -59.11 68.59 14.99
C GLU A 23 -59.66 69.40 13.81
N GLU A 24 -58.77 69.97 13.00
CA GLU A 24 -59.11 70.77 11.81
C GLU A 24 -59.66 69.89 10.68
N LEU A 25 -59.07 68.70 10.48
CA LEU A 25 -59.59 67.69 9.55
C LEU A 25 -60.97 67.16 9.97
N VAL A 26 -61.23 67.01 11.27
CA VAL A 26 -62.55 66.64 11.80
C VAL A 26 -63.57 67.74 11.55
N LEU A 27 -63.20 69.01 11.73
CA LEU A 27 -64.06 70.15 11.42
C LEU A 27 -64.35 70.25 9.92
N LEU A 28 -63.34 70.04 9.08
CA LEU A 28 -63.48 70.01 7.63
C LEU A 28 -64.37 68.85 7.16
N ALA A 29 -64.16 67.65 7.69
CA ALA A 29 -64.98 66.47 7.40
C ALA A 29 -66.44 66.66 7.83
N LYS A 30 -66.70 67.32 8.97
CA LYS A 30 -68.07 67.70 9.40
C LYS A 30 -68.70 68.71 8.45
N HIS A 31 -67.94 69.71 8.02
CA HIS A 31 -68.43 70.73 7.10
C HIS A 31 -68.79 70.13 5.73
N LEU A 32 -68.00 69.17 5.26
CA LEU A 32 -68.22 68.39 4.04
C LEU A 32 -69.26 67.26 4.22
N LYS A 33 -69.87 67.12 5.41
CA LYS A 33 -70.88 66.09 5.75
C LYS A 33 -70.43 64.65 5.46
N LEU A 34 -69.17 64.34 5.75
CA LEU A 34 -68.63 62.99 5.61
C LEU A 34 -69.09 62.08 6.75
N ASP A 35 -69.29 60.80 6.45
CA ASP A 35 -69.50 59.78 7.47
C ASP A 35 -68.15 59.31 8.01
N PHE A 36 -67.84 59.67 9.26
CA PHE A 36 -66.61 59.27 9.92
C PHE A 36 -66.79 59.20 11.44
N LYS A 37 -65.95 58.39 12.09
CA LYS A 37 -65.87 58.35 13.56
C LYS A 37 -64.70 59.21 14.04
N VAL A 38 -64.93 60.11 15.00
CA VAL A 38 -63.88 60.97 15.59
C VAL A 38 -62.73 60.14 16.21
N SER A 39 -63.02 58.90 16.62
CA SER A 39 -62.02 57.93 17.12
C SER A 39 -61.07 57.39 16.04
N MET A 40 -61.36 57.56 14.74
CA MET A 40 -60.49 57.12 13.65
C MET A 40 -59.12 57.83 13.68
N ARG A 41 -58.09 57.16 13.15
CA ARG A 41 -56.73 57.72 13.01
C ARG A 41 -56.75 58.96 12.11
N LYS A 42 -55.90 59.95 12.39
CA LYS A 42 -55.77 61.20 11.60
C LYS A 42 -55.67 60.90 10.10
N GLN A 43 -54.84 59.95 9.71
CA GLN A 43 -54.60 59.59 8.31
C GLN A 43 -55.84 58.97 7.62
N ILE A 44 -56.68 58.21 8.35
CA ILE A 44 -57.91 57.64 7.78
C ILE A 44 -58.91 58.77 7.47
N ILE A 45 -59.08 59.70 8.41
CA ILE A 45 -59.94 60.88 8.21
C ILE A 45 -59.38 61.76 7.07
N LYS A 46 -58.06 61.94 7.01
CA LYS A 46 -57.39 62.67 5.92
C LYS A 46 -57.65 62.04 4.56
N ASN A 47 -57.48 60.73 4.41
CA ASN A 47 -57.76 60.02 3.16
C ASN A 47 -59.23 60.17 2.71
N LEU A 48 -60.19 60.07 3.64
CA LEU A 48 -61.62 60.27 3.35
C LEU A 48 -61.95 61.71 2.90
N VAL A 49 -61.27 62.70 3.47
CA VAL A 49 -61.43 64.10 3.07
C VAL A 49 -60.79 64.35 1.70
N ILE A 50 -59.62 63.76 1.42
CA ILE A 50 -58.98 63.83 0.09
C ILE A 50 -59.94 63.29 -0.98
N ASP A 51 -60.49 62.09 -0.76
CA ASP A 51 -61.46 61.47 -1.69
C ASP A 51 -62.59 62.43 -2.07
N LYS A 52 -63.15 63.11 -1.07
CA LYS A 52 -64.32 63.97 -1.26
C LYS A 52 -64.00 65.33 -1.83
N LEU A 53 -62.80 65.84 -1.58
CA LEU A 53 -62.33 67.11 -2.16
C LEU A 53 -61.90 66.93 -3.62
N VAL A 54 -61.34 65.78 -3.98
CA VAL A 54 -61.03 65.42 -5.36
C VAL A 54 -62.32 65.10 -6.13
N ASP A 55 -63.25 64.31 -5.55
CA ASP A 55 -64.58 64.06 -6.13
C ASP A 55 -65.38 65.34 -6.42
N ALA A 56 -65.19 66.38 -5.58
CA ALA A 56 -65.87 67.66 -5.69
C ALA A 56 -65.12 68.68 -6.58
N GLU A 57 -64.03 68.28 -7.23
CA GLU A 57 -63.14 69.13 -8.05
C GLU A 57 -62.59 70.36 -7.29
N ILE A 58 -62.52 70.28 -5.96
CA ILE A 58 -61.98 71.34 -5.09
C ILE A 58 -60.46 71.22 -4.97
N LEU A 59 -59.93 70.00 -5.00
CA LEU A 59 -58.49 69.70 -5.05
C LEU A 59 -58.16 68.94 -6.34
N SER A 60 -56.97 69.17 -6.88
CA SER A 60 -56.45 68.43 -8.03
C SER A 60 -56.20 66.96 -7.69
N GLU A 61 -56.16 66.10 -8.73
CA GLU A 61 -55.85 64.67 -8.57
C GLU A 61 -54.49 64.42 -7.88
N GLU A 62 -53.59 65.40 -7.89
CA GLU A 62 -52.32 65.42 -7.15
C GLU A 62 -52.51 65.19 -5.63
N ALA A 63 -53.67 65.58 -5.08
CA ALA A 63 -54.00 65.31 -3.67
C ALA A 63 -54.12 63.82 -3.35
N LEU A 64 -54.38 62.95 -4.33
CA LEU A 64 -54.44 61.50 -4.15
C LEU A 64 -53.08 60.90 -3.78
N GLU A 65 -51.97 61.55 -4.15
CA GLU A 65 -50.61 61.12 -3.80
C GLU A 65 -50.32 61.22 -2.29
N LEU A 66 -51.10 62.03 -1.56
CA LEU A 66 -51.01 62.17 -0.10
C LEU A 66 -51.71 61.04 0.66
N LYS A 67 -52.36 60.10 -0.06
CA LYS A 67 -52.96 58.93 0.57
C LYS A 67 -51.89 57.91 0.95
N VAL A 68 -51.74 57.71 2.24
CA VAL A 68 -50.98 56.58 2.78
C VAL A 68 -51.96 55.45 3.09
N GLU A 69 -51.76 54.29 2.46
CA GLU A 69 -52.42 53.06 2.89
C GLU A 69 -51.95 52.72 4.30
N ASN A 70 -52.87 52.68 5.26
CA ASN A 70 -52.57 52.15 6.59
C ASN A 70 -52.46 50.62 6.47
N ILE A 71 -51.29 50.12 6.12
CA ILE A 71 -50.94 48.72 6.37
C ILE A 71 -50.96 48.56 7.88
N ASP A 72 -51.93 47.82 8.39
CA ASP A 72 -52.07 47.65 9.84
C ASP A 72 -50.82 46.97 10.39
N ALA A 73 -50.38 47.35 11.59
CA ALA A 73 -49.13 46.84 12.18
C ALA A 73 -49.15 45.30 12.28
N PHE A 74 -50.35 44.71 12.41
CA PHE A 74 -50.56 43.26 12.34
C PHE A 74 -50.20 42.66 10.97
N LYS A 75 -50.60 43.32 9.87
CA LYS A 75 -50.34 42.85 8.49
C LYS A 75 -48.86 42.98 8.13
N LEU A 76 -48.19 44.03 8.61
CA LEU A 76 -46.74 44.18 8.47
C LEU A 76 -46.01 43.04 9.20
N LYS A 77 -46.40 42.76 10.45
CA LYS A 77 -45.80 41.68 11.25
C LYS A 77 -46.06 40.29 10.66
N GLN A 78 -47.20 40.09 10.02
CA GLN A 78 -47.51 38.84 9.31
C GLN A 78 -46.61 38.65 8.08
N LEU A 79 -46.38 39.72 7.30
CA LEU A 79 -45.46 39.69 6.15
C LEU A 79 -43.99 39.49 6.58
N GLU A 80 -43.57 40.10 7.69
CA GLU A 80 -42.23 39.89 8.26
C GLU A 80 -42.02 38.43 8.67
N LEU A 81 -42.99 37.83 9.37
CA LEU A 81 -42.92 36.43 9.78
C LEU A 81 -42.91 35.48 8.56
N GLU A 82 -43.73 35.75 7.55
CA GLU A 82 -43.75 34.98 6.31
C GLU A 82 -42.40 35.06 5.57
N HIS A 83 -41.80 36.26 5.51
CA HIS A 83 -40.48 36.44 4.94
C HIS A 83 -39.40 35.70 5.74
N GLU A 84 -39.45 35.75 7.07
CA GLU A 84 -38.50 35.03 7.94
C GLU A 84 -38.60 33.51 7.75
N LEU A 85 -39.82 32.96 7.68
CA LEU A 85 -40.05 31.54 7.40
C LEU A 85 -39.49 31.15 6.03
N LYS A 86 -39.73 31.98 5.01
CA LYS A 86 -39.22 31.75 3.65
C LYS A 86 -37.70 31.79 3.57
N LEU A 87 -37.05 32.67 4.33
CA LEU A 87 -35.60 32.70 4.45
C LEU A 87 -35.06 31.43 5.12
N LYS A 88 -35.66 30.99 6.23
CA LYS A 88 -35.29 29.74 6.91
C LYS A 88 -35.45 28.51 6.01
N GLU A 89 -36.55 28.42 5.25
CA GLU A 89 -36.75 27.33 4.28
C GLU A 89 -35.69 27.33 3.17
N LEU A 90 -35.32 28.51 2.66
CA LEU A 90 -34.24 28.62 1.67
C LEU A 90 -32.88 28.24 2.24
N GLU A 91 -32.63 28.54 3.50
CA GLU A 91 -31.38 28.20 4.20
C GLU A 91 -31.27 26.68 4.41
N ILE A 92 -32.33 26.04 4.92
CA ILE A 92 -32.41 24.58 5.03
C ILE A 92 -32.22 23.91 3.66
N ARG A 93 -32.89 24.42 2.62
CA ARG A 93 -32.76 23.88 1.25
C ARG A 93 -31.33 23.96 0.74
N LYS A 94 -30.63 25.07 0.98
CA LYS A 94 -29.22 25.22 0.61
C LYS A 94 -28.31 24.29 1.40
N GLU A 95 -28.59 24.09 2.69
CA GLU A 95 -27.82 23.17 3.53
C GLU A 95 -28.01 21.72 3.09
N ASP A 96 -29.24 21.32 2.75
CA ASP A 96 -29.54 19.99 2.22
C ASP A 96 -28.90 19.77 0.84
N GLU A 97 -28.94 20.78 -0.04
CA GLU A 97 -28.26 20.73 -1.34
C GLU A 97 -26.74 20.60 -1.18
N PHE A 98 -26.16 21.31 -0.21
CA PHE A 98 -24.73 21.22 0.11
C PHE A 98 -24.37 19.84 0.65
N LYS A 99 -25.16 19.30 1.60
CA LYS A 99 -24.96 17.94 2.15
C LYS A 99 -25.08 16.87 1.06
N LEU A 100 -26.05 17.01 0.15
CA LEU A 100 -26.22 16.07 -0.95
C LEU A 100 -25.01 16.11 -1.90
N LYS A 101 -24.54 17.29 -2.29
CA LYS A 101 -23.32 17.46 -3.10
C LYS A 101 -22.08 16.89 -2.41
N GLU A 102 -21.95 17.07 -1.09
CA GLU A 102 -20.85 16.50 -0.32
C GLU A 102 -20.89 14.95 -0.32
N LEU A 103 -22.08 14.36 -0.18
CA LEU A 103 -22.27 12.92 -0.25
C LEU A 103 -21.95 12.37 -1.66
N GLU A 104 -22.45 13.01 -2.72
CA GLU A 104 -22.14 12.64 -4.10
C GLU A 104 -20.64 12.70 -4.40
N MET A 105 -19.95 13.74 -3.89
CA MET A 105 -18.50 13.86 -4.03
C MET A 105 -17.76 12.74 -3.28
N LYS A 106 -18.18 12.42 -2.04
CA LYS A 106 -17.62 11.30 -1.28
C LYS A 106 -17.87 9.95 -1.94
N GLU A 107 -19.05 9.71 -2.49
CA GLU A 107 -19.35 8.49 -3.24
C GLU A 107 -18.51 8.39 -4.51
N ARG A 108 -18.35 9.49 -5.24
CA ARG A 108 -17.48 9.55 -6.43
C ARG A 108 -16.01 9.31 -6.08
N GLU A 109 -15.53 9.85 -4.96
CA GLU A 109 -14.17 9.58 -4.48
C GLU A 109 -14.00 8.12 -4.08
N LYS A 110 -14.94 7.54 -3.33
CA LYS A 110 -14.93 6.11 -3.00
C LYS A 110 -14.96 5.22 -4.24
N LEU A 111 -15.77 5.57 -5.24
CA LEU A 111 -15.84 4.83 -6.50
C LEU A 111 -14.50 4.89 -7.24
N LYS A 112 -13.88 6.07 -7.35
CA LYS A 112 -12.54 6.21 -7.95
C LYS A 112 -11.47 5.45 -7.18
N GLU A 113 -11.55 5.43 -5.85
CA GLU A 113 -10.62 4.66 -5.01
C GLU A 113 -10.80 3.16 -5.24
N LEU A 114 -12.04 2.69 -5.34
CA LEU A 114 -12.37 1.30 -5.66
C LEU A 114 -11.88 0.93 -7.07
N GLU A 115 -12.18 1.75 -8.08
CA GLU A 115 -11.68 1.55 -9.45
C GLU A 115 -10.16 1.56 -9.54
N MET A 116 -9.49 2.43 -8.76
CA MET A 116 -8.03 2.45 -8.68
C MET A 116 -7.50 1.18 -8.02
N ARG A 117 -8.15 0.71 -6.95
CA ARG A 117 -7.80 -0.54 -6.26
C ARG A 117 -7.99 -1.75 -7.15
N GLU A 118 -9.13 -1.85 -7.83
CA GLU A 118 -9.41 -2.89 -8.82
C GLU A 118 -8.42 -2.83 -9.98
N ARG A 119 -8.06 -1.63 -10.47
CA ARG A 119 -7.01 -1.48 -11.48
C ARG A 119 -5.66 -1.98 -10.98
N LEU A 120 -5.27 -1.63 -9.76
CA LEU A 120 -4.01 -2.10 -9.16
C LEU A 120 -4.04 -3.62 -8.93
N GLU A 121 -5.17 -4.18 -8.54
CA GLU A 121 -5.35 -5.62 -8.36
C GLU A 121 -5.32 -6.36 -9.70
N MET A 122 -6.02 -5.85 -10.71
CA MET A 122 -5.95 -6.36 -12.08
C MET A 122 -4.55 -6.21 -12.67
N GLU A 123 -3.81 -5.15 -12.36
CA GLU A 123 -2.43 -4.98 -12.79
C GLU A 123 -1.49 -5.95 -12.06
N LYS A 124 -1.71 -6.18 -10.75
CA LYS A 124 -0.99 -7.21 -10.00
C LYS A 124 -1.27 -8.59 -10.56
N LEU A 125 -2.53 -8.94 -10.80
CA LEU A 125 -2.95 -10.19 -11.44
C LEU A 125 -2.41 -10.28 -12.85
N LYS A 126 -2.34 -9.20 -13.64
CA LYS A 126 -1.67 -9.20 -14.95
C LYS A 126 -0.19 -9.41 -14.82
N ILE A 127 0.49 -8.81 -13.83
CA ILE A 127 1.92 -9.04 -13.58
C ILE A 127 2.15 -10.48 -13.10
N GLU A 128 1.24 -11.04 -12.32
CA GLU A 128 1.30 -12.42 -11.83
C GLU A 128 0.99 -13.41 -12.96
N MET A 129 -0.03 -13.15 -13.78
CA MET A 129 -0.31 -13.85 -15.02
C MET A 129 0.80 -13.65 -16.04
N VAL A 130 1.49 -12.51 -16.12
CA VAL A 130 2.67 -12.30 -16.97
C VAL A 130 3.89 -12.98 -16.36
N LYS A 131 3.96 -13.20 -15.03
CA LYS A 131 4.96 -14.04 -14.37
C LYS A 131 4.69 -15.52 -14.62
N GLU A 132 3.42 -15.95 -14.58
CA GLU A 132 2.97 -17.30 -14.92
C GLU A 132 3.00 -17.56 -16.44
N GLU A 133 2.77 -16.54 -17.26
CA GLU A 133 2.95 -16.53 -18.72
C GLU A 133 4.41 -16.29 -19.09
N SER A 134 5.28 -15.71 -18.27
CA SER A 134 6.74 -15.86 -18.47
C SER A 134 7.22 -17.22 -17.98
N ASN A 135 6.43 -17.92 -17.17
CA ASN A 135 6.60 -19.35 -16.90
C ASN A 135 6.03 -20.27 -18.01
N THR A 136 5.10 -19.79 -18.87
CA THR A 136 4.43 -20.63 -19.89
C THR A 136 4.55 -20.15 -21.36
N LYS A 137 4.92 -18.89 -21.63
CA LYS A 137 5.22 -18.26 -22.94
C LYS A 137 6.69 -17.89 -23.11
N VAL A 138 7.57 -18.47 -22.32
CA VAL A 138 8.97 -18.72 -22.73
C VAL A 138 9.04 -20.09 -23.43
N HIS A 139 8.10 -20.35 -24.34
CA HIS A 139 8.03 -21.57 -25.14
C HIS A 139 7.80 -21.29 -26.63
N SER A 140 8.28 -20.15 -27.13
CA SER A 140 8.43 -19.94 -28.59
C SER A 140 9.73 -19.29 -29.05
N LYS A 141 10.70 -19.07 -28.14
CA LYS A 141 12.14 -19.04 -28.43
C LYS A 141 12.91 -19.57 -27.20
N SER A 142 13.11 -20.89 -27.14
CA SER A 142 14.18 -21.58 -26.40
C SER A 142 14.85 -20.82 -25.22
N ASP A 143 14.19 -20.72 -24.07
CA ASP A 143 14.91 -20.77 -22.77
C ASP A 143 14.79 -22.18 -22.20
N TYR A 144 15.04 -23.20 -23.03
CA TYR A 144 15.59 -24.42 -22.47
C TYR A 144 16.88 -23.99 -21.80
N PHE A 145 16.95 -24.11 -20.48
CA PHE A 145 18.19 -23.92 -19.77
C PHE A 145 19.21 -24.87 -20.40
N ASP A 146 20.09 -24.31 -21.23
CA ASP A 146 21.04 -25.06 -22.02
C ASP A 146 22.15 -25.51 -21.07
N ALA A 147 21.88 -26.62 -20.39
CA ALA A 147 22.84 -27.25 -19.50
C ALA A 147 24.16 -27.50 -20.24
N ALA A 148 24.12 -27.81 -21.54
CA ALA A 148 25.32 -28.04 -22.36
C ALA A 148 26.19 -26.78 -22.51
N LYS A 149 25.60 -25.58 -22.65
CA LYS A 149 26.36 -24.31 -22.65
C LYS A 149 26.89 -23.94 -21.27
N ASN A 150 26.12 -24.19 -20.21
CA ASN A 150 26.48 -23.82 -18.85
C ASN A 150 27.43 -24.81 -18.16
N ILE A 151 27.55 -26.05 -18.65
CA ILE A 151 28.51 -27.05 -18.16
C ILE A 151 29.96 -26.50 -18.19
N ARG A 152 30.30 -25.64 -19.16
CA ARG A 152 31.63 -25.01 -19.24
C ARG A 152 31.95 -24.10 -18.05
N LEU A 153 30.92 -23.59 -17.37
CA LEU A 153 31.03 -22.71 -16.20
C LEU A 153 31.03 -23.49 -14.88
N VAL A 154 30.77 -24.81 -14.93
CA VAL A 154 30.84 -25.68 -13.77
C VAL A 154 32.32 -25.82 -13.36
N PRO A 155 32.67 -25.53 -12.09
CA PRO A 155 34.03 -25.75 -11.61
C PRO A 155 34.48 -27.18 -11.86
N LYS A 156 35.77 -27.36 -12.17
CA LYS A 156 36.34 -28.70 -12.26
C LYS A 156 36.28 -29.38 -10.90
N PHE A 157 35.80 -30.61 -10.88
CA PHE A 157 35.81 -31.42 -9.67
C PHE A 157 37.25 -31.77 -9.29
N CYS A 158 37.57 -31.70 -8.00
CA CYS A 158 38.87 -32.11 -7.48
C CYS A 158 38.68 -33.02 -6.27
N GLU A 159 39.08 -34.29 -6.40
CA GLU A 159 38.98 -35.29 -5.33
C GLU A 159 39.74 -34.91 -4.05
N LYS A 160 40.68 -33.96 -4.11
CA LYS A 160 41.46 -33.50 -2.95
C LYS A 160 40.70 -32.49 -2.08
N THR A 161 39.67 -31.84 -2.61
CA THR A 161 38.94 -30.74 -1.98
C THR A 161 37.43 -30.87 -2.16
N VAL A 162 36.89 -32.09 -2.06
CA VAL A 162 35.45 -32.37 -2.23
C VAL A 162 34.59 -31.53 -1.27
N ASP A 163 35.04 -31.35 -0.03
CA ASP A 163 34.34 -30.56 0.99
C ASP A 163 34.18 -29.08 0.60
N LYS A 164 35.13 -28.54 -0.16
CA LYS A 164 35.11 -27.14 -0.63
C LYS A 164 34.40 -26.98 -1.98
N TYR A 165 34.26 -28.08 -2.71
CA TYR A 165 33.71 -28.09 -4.06
C TYR A 165 32.20 -27.76 -4.08
N PHE A 166 31.40 -28.42 -3.24
CA PHE A 166 29.94 -28.20 -3.22
C PHE A 166 29.55 -26.76 -2.86
N PRO A 167 30.12 -26.13 -1.81
CA PRO A 167 29.86 -24.71 -1.53
C PRO A 167 30.26 -23.78 -2.67
N GLN A 168 31.37 -24.09 -3.37
CA GLN A 168 31.80 -23.31 -4.53
C GLN A 168 30.82 -23.46 -5.71
N PHE A 169 30.37 -24.68 -5.98
CA PHE A 169 29.37 -24.98 -6.99
C PHE A 169 28.04 -24.29 -6.68
N GLU A 170 27.51 -24.42 -5.47
CA GLU A 170 26.27 -23.78 -5.02
C GLU A 170 26.33 -22.26 -5.17
N LYS A 171 27.46 -21.64 -4.80
CA LYS A 171 27.63 -20.19 -4.94
C LYS A 171 27.55 -19.76 -6.40
N ILE A 172 28.16 -20.51 -7.32
CA ILE A 172 28.12 -20.22 -8.76
C ILE A 172 26.72 -20.46 -9.32
N ALA A 173 26.11 -21.59 -8.97
CA ALA A 173 24.78 -21.97 -9.41
C ALA A 173 23.72 -20.96 -8.96
N ASN A 174 23.79 -20.50 -7.72
CA ASN A 174 22.90 -19.47 -7.19
C ASN A 174 23.14 -18.10 -7.85
N ASN A 175 24.41 -17.69 -8.05
CA ASN A 175 24.74 -16.42 -8.71
C ASN A 175 24.24 -16.38 -10.16
N LEU A 176 24.33 -17.50 -10.88
CA LEU A 176 23.90 -17.64 -12.27
C LEU A 176 22.44 -18.10 -12.39
N LYS A 177 21.72 -18.24 -11.26
CA LYS A 177 20.31 -18.65 -11.16
C LYS A 177 20.03 -19.95 -11.94
N TRP A 178 20.92 -20.93 -11.83
CA TRP A 178 20.73 -22.23 -12.46
C TRP A 178 19.54 -22.97 -11.82
N PRO A 179 18.61 -23.56 -12.61
CA PRO A 179 17.51 -24.31 -12.03
C PRO A 179 18.00 -25.59 -11.36
N MET A 180 17.59 -25.82 -10.11
CA MET A 180 17.97 -26.98 -9.30
C MET A 180 17.83 -28.35 -10.00
N PRO A 181 16.78 -28.62 -10.81
CA PRO A 181 16.64 -29.91 -11.50
C PRO A 181 17.81 -30.28 -12.41
N TYR A 182 18.59 -29.30 -12.91
CA TYR A 182 19.73 -29.53 -13.80
C TYR A 182 21.06 -29.65 -13.05
N TRP A 183 21.11 -29.37 -11.74
CA TRP A 183 22.36 -29.36 -10.98
C TRP A 183 23.01 -30.75 -10.95
N THR A 184 22.22 -31.80 -10.76
CA THR A 184 22.70 -33.20 -10.79
C THR A 184 23.26 -33.59 -12.15
N THR A 185 22.58 -33.21 -13.24
CA THR A 185 23.07 -33.42 -14.62
C THR A 185 24.39 -32.70 -14.88
N MET A 186 24.53 -31.46 -14.38
CA MET A 186 25.80 -30.73 -14.48
C MET A 186 26.91 -31.39 -13.69
N LEU A 187 26.62 -31.84 -12.47
CA LEU A 187 27.59 -32.49 -11.60
C LEU A 187 28.07 -33.81 -12.19
N GLN A 188 27.17 -34.58 -12.81
CA GLN A 188 27.54 -35.80 -13.54
C GLN A 188 28.62 -35.53 -14.61
N SER A 189 28.56 -34.38 -15.29
CA SER A 189 29.52 -34.06 -16.35
C SER A 189 30.93 -33.74 -15.87
N VAL A 190 31.08 -33.36 -14.59
CA VAL A 190 32.35 -32.96 -13.98
C VAL A 190 32.84 -33.93 -12.92
N PHE A 191 32.00 -34.84 -12.44
CA PHE A 191 32.43 -35.88 -11.50
C PHE A 191 33.44 -36.81 -12.16
N GLU A 192 34.53 -37.04 -11.44
CA GLU A 192 35.61 -37.94 -11.84
C GLU A 192 35.85 -38.97 -10.73
N GLY A 193 36.47 -40.09 -11.11
CA GLY A 193 36.89 -41.15 -10.20
C GLY A 193 35.76 -41.65 -9.30
N LYS A 194 35.97 -41.59 -7.98
CA LYS A 194 35.03 -42.16 -7.01
C LYS A 194 33.67 -41.45 -6.98
N ALA A 195 33.61 -40.17 -7.39
CA ALA A 195 32.35 -39.42 -7.40
C ALA A 195 31.42 -39.92 -8.52
N ALA A 196 31.99 -40.21 -9.69
CA ALA A 196 31.28 -40.73 -10.84
C ALA A 196 30.75 -42.16 -10.60
N GLU A 197 31.54 -43.00 -9.91
CA GLU A 197 31.13 -44.35 -9.52
C GLU A 197 29.91 -44.34 -8.60
N ILE A 198 29.92 -43.45 -7.59
CA ILE A 198 28.80 -43.30 -6.65
C ILE A 198 27.56 -42.80 -7.37
N TYR A 199 27.68 -41.75 -8.19
CA TYR A 199 26.55 -41.24 -8.96
C TYR A 199 25.93 -42.31 -9.87
N SER A 200 26.77 -43.13 -10.53
CA SER A 200 26.29 -44.21 -11.42
C SER A 200 25.67 -45.38 -10.66
N ALA A 201 26.05 -45.59 -9.39
CA ALA A 201 25.48 -46.63 -8.54
C ALA A 201 24.15 -46.22 -7.88
N LEU A 202 23.80 -44.92 -7.91
CA LEU A 202 22.55 -44.42 -7.35
C LEU A 202 21.35 -44.75 -8.27
N PRO A 203 20.20 -45.16 -7.69
CA PRO A 203 18.96 -45.30 -8.45
C PRO A 203 18.52 -43.97 -9.09
N SER A 204 17.85 -44.03 -10.25
CA SER A 204 17.43 -42.85 -11.02
C SER A 204 16.62 -41.80 -10.22
N GLU A 205 15.84 -42.27 -9.25
CA GLU A 205 15.04 -41.42 -8.35
C GLU A 205 15.93 -40.60 -7.40
N LYS A 206 17.02 -41.20 -6.92
CA LYS A 206 17.98 -40.57 -5.99
C LYS A 206 19.06 -39.77 -6.70
N SER A 207 19.41 -40.12 -7.94
CA SER A 207 20.41 -39.39 -8.73
C SER A 207 19.87 -38.08 -9.30
N SER A 208 18.54 -37.91 -9.33
CA SER A 208 17.88 -36.67 -9.75
C SER A 208 17.79 -35.62 -8.63
N ASP A 209 17.93 -36.04 -7.36
CA ASP A 209 17.93 -35.15 -6.20
C ASP A 209 19.36 -34.68 -5.85
N TYR A 210 19.59 -33.38 -5.90
CA TYR A 210 20.89 -32.77 -5.60
C TYR A 210 21.34 -33.04 -4.18
N ASP A 211 20.45 -32.92 -3.19
CA ASP A 211 20.82 -33.06 -1.78
C ASP A 211 21.25 -34.51 -1.48
N THR A 212 20.52 -35.48 -2.03
CA THR A 212 20.90 -36.89 -1.95
C THR A 212 22.25 -37.17 -2.63
N VAL A 213 22.47 -36.67 -3.85
CA VAL A 213 23.76 -36.84 -4.55
C VAL A 213 24.92 -36.20 -3.77
N LYS A 214 24.74 -34.98 -3.28
CA LYS A 214 25.73 -34.26 -2.46
C LYS A 214 26.06 -35.07 -1.21
N GLN A 215 25.06 -35.57 -0.50
CA GLN A 215 25.27 -36.37 0.71
C GLN A 215 26.00 -37.68 0.42
N GLU A 216 25.62 -38.43 -0.61
CA GLU A 216 26.25 -39.73 -0.91
C GLU A 216 27.67 -39.57 -1.44
N VAL A 217 27.93 -38.54 -2.26
CA VAL A 217 29.29 -38.19 -2.68
C VAL A 217 30.10 -37.74 -1.47
N LEU A 218 29.62 -36.79 -0.67
CA LEU A 218 30.32 -36.38 0.56
C LEU A 218 30.58 -37.59 1.45
N LYS A 219 29.60 -38.44 1.74
CA LYS A 219 29.75 -39.65 2.56
C LYS A 219 30.80 -40.62 2.02
N ALA A 220 30.81 -40.88 0.72
CA ALA A 220 31.82 -41.71 0.08
C ALA A 220 33.23 -41.10 0.20
N TYR A 221 33.31 -39.77 0.15
CA TYR A 221 34.49 -38.96 0.43
C TYR A 221 34.55 -38.47 1.88
N GLU A 222 33.78 -39.03 2.82
CA GLU A 222 33.81 -38.82 4.28
C GLU A 222 34.38 -40.07 4.96
N LEU A 223 34.65 -41.14 4.22
CA LEU A 223 35.67 -42.16 4.56
C LEU A 223 37.10 -41.57 4.60
N VAL A 224 37.17 -40.25 4.70
CA VAL A 224 38.25 -39.32 4.50
C VAL A 224 39.04 -38.99 5.75
N PRO A 225 38.55 -39.08 7.00
CA PRO A 225 39.47 -38.99 8.13
C PRO A 225 40.50 -40.13 8.05
N GLU A 226 40.09 -41.34 7.66
CA GLU A 226 41.03 -42.44 7.48
C GLU A 226 41.88 -42.27 6.22
N ALA A 227 41.34 -41.69 5.14
CA ALA A 227 42.10 -41.43 3.92
C ALA A 227 43.12 -40.28 4.06
N TYR A 228 42.77 -39.15 4.72
CA TYR A 228 43.69 -38.08 5.07
C TYR A 228 44.74 -38.56 6.05
N ARG A 229 44.38 -39.37 7.06
CA ARG A 229 45.35 -40.04 7.93
C ARG A 229 46.32 -40.90 7.13
N GLN A 230 45.80 -41.79 6.28
CA GLN A 230 46.65 -42.69 5.49
C GLN A 230 47.54 -41.90 4.54
N LYS A 231 47.01 -40.89 3.84
CA LYS A 231 47.77 -39.97 2.99
C LYS A 231 48.82 -39.23 3.80
N PHE A 232 48.49 -38.62 4.94
CA PHE A 232 49.45 -37.98 5.82
C PHE A 232 50.58 -38.95 6.21
N ARG A 233 50.27 -40.19 6.58
CA ARG A 233 51.28 -41.19 6.96
C ARG A 233 52.12 -41.70 5.78
N SER A 234 51.55 -41.78 4.58
CA SER A 234 52.20 -42.32 3.39
C SER A 234 52.78 -41.26 2.44
N TYR A 235 52.53 -39.98 2.67
CA TYR A 235 52.97 -38.88 1.82
C TYR A 235 54.49 -38.74 1.85
N LYS A 236 55.11 -38.82 0.66
CA LYS A 236 56.54 -38.68 0.43
C LYS A 236 56.79 -37.48 -0.46
N LYS A 237 57.92 -36.79 -0.23
CA LYS A 237 58.35 -35.65 -1.03
C LYS A 237 58.58 -36.10 -2.47
N PHE A 238 58.06 -35.34 -3.42
CA PHE A 238 58.34 -35.53 -4.85
C PHE A 238 59.64 -34.81 -5.25
N ASP A 239 60.36 -35.33 -6.26
CA ASP A 239 61.62 -34.75 -6.72
C ASP A 239 61.45 -33.32 -7.25
N SER A 240 60.27 -32.97 -7.76
CA SER A 240 59.91 -31.65 -8.26
C SER A 240 59.40 -30.67 -7.19
N GLN A 241 59.31 -31.07 -5.92
CA GLN A 241 58.70 -30.28 -4.85
C GLN A 241 59.76 -29.70 -3.91
N THR A 242 59.57 -28.45 -3.47
CA THR A 242 60.44 -27.84 -2.44
C THR A 242 60.12 -28.39 -1.05
N TYR A 243 61.07 -28.31 -0.11
CA TYR A 243 60.84 -28.77 1.27
C TYR A 243 59.76 -27.95 2.00
N VAL A 244 59.61 -26.67 1.66
CA VAL A 244 58.58 -25.79 2.24
C VAL A 244 57.19 -26.20 1.76
N GLU A 245 57.04 -26.48 0.46
CA GLU A 245 55.78 -26.99 -0.10
C GLU A 245 55.43 -28.37 0.47
N PHE A 246 56.42 -29.25 0.65
CA PHE A 246 56.21 -30.56 1.28
C PHE A 246 55.70 -30.44 2.71
N ALA A 247 56.29 -29.55 3.52
CA ALA A 247 55.87 -29.31 4.89
C ALA A 247 54.44 -28.76 4.96
N ARG A 248 54.12 -27.76 4.12
CA ARG A 248 52.77 -27.19 4.03
C ARG A 248 51.71 -28.21 3.61
N GLU A 249 51.99 -29.02 2.60
CA GLU A 249 51.07 -30.09 2.17
C GLU A 249 50.87 -31.15 3.26
N LYS A 250 51.93 -31.48 4.03
CA LYS A 250 51.84 -32.36 5.20
C LYS A 250 50.97 -31.78 6.31
N GLU A 251 51.15 -30.50 6.61
CA GLU A 251 50.38 -29.75 7.60
C GLU A 251 48.90 -29.69 7.19
N ASP A 252 48.61 -29.31 5.95
CA ASP A 252 47.26 -29.28 5.40
C ASP A 252 46.56 -30.64 5.47
N LEU A 253 47.26 -31.74 5.21
CA LEU A 253 46.71 -33.09 5.32
C LEU A 253 46.40 -33.47 6.78
N PHE A 254 47.22 -33.01 7.73
CA PHE A 254 47.01 -33.22 9.15
C PHE A 254 45.82 -32.41 9.67
N ASP A 255 45.72 -31.14 9.32
CA ASP A 255 44.62 -30.26 9.74
C ASP A 255 43.28 -30.73 9.18
N LYS A 256 43.26 -31.16 7.91
CA LYS A 256 42.07 -31.78 7.30
C LYS A 256 41.67 -33.07 8.02
N TRP A 257 42.62 -33.88 8.47
CA TRP A 257 42.33 -35.09 9.25
C TRP A 257 41.69 -34.74 10.61
N LEU A 258 42.21 -33.73 11.32
CA LEU A 258 41.67 -33.30 12.62
C LEU A 258 40.28 -32.68 12.50
N THR A 259 40.09 -31.81 11.51
CA THR A 259 38.80 -31.17 11.21
C THR A 259 37.73 -32.22 10.89
N SER A 260 38.11 -33.26 10.12
CA SER A 260 37.21 -34.35 9.75
C SER A 260 36.79 -35.24 10.93
N LYS A 261 37.55 -35.28 12.04
CA LYS A 261 37.18 -35.94 13.29
C LYS A 261 36.50 -35.02 14.31
N LYS A 262 36.14 -33.79 13.93
CA LYS A 262 35.54 -32.77 14.82
C LYS A 262 36.36 -32.59 16.11
N THR A 263 37.67 -32.71 15.99
CA THR A 263 38.63 -32.63 17.10
C THR A 263 39.21 -31.22 17.15
N ASP A 264 38.34 -30.22 17.12
CA ASP A 264 38.76 -28.82 17.02
C ASP A 264 39.40 -28.39 18.35
N ASN A 265 40.71 -28.13 18.32
CA ASN A 265 41.54 -27.54 19.39
C ASN A 265 41.55 -28.21 20.78
N ASN A 266 41.10 -29.47 20.91
CA ASN A 266 41.21 -30.21 22.16
C ASN A 266 42.38 -31.22 22.14
N PHE A 267 43.42 -30.94 22.93
CA PHE A 267 44.60 -31.81 23.06
C PHE A 267 44.26 -33.24 23.48
N ASP A 268 43.26 -33.42 24.33
CA ASP A 268 42.87 -34.76 24.81
C ASP A 268 42.26 -35.61 23.70
N ASN A 269 41.46 -35.00 22.82
CA ASN A 269 40.88 -35.68 21.67
C ASN A 269 41.97 -36.04 20.64
N LEU A 270 42.95 -35.16 20.41
CA LEU A 270 44.11 -35.45 19.57
C LEU A 270 44.93 -36.61 20.13
N ARG A 271 45.22 -36.59 21.44
CA ARG A 271 45.93 -37.66 22.14
C ARG A 271 45.19 -38.98 22.01
N GLN A 272 43.88 -39.02 22.26
CA GLN A 272 43.07 -40.23 22.11
C GLN A 272 43.07 -40.74 20.66
N LEU A 273 43.01 -39.85 19.69
CA LEU A 273 43.01 -40.21 18.27
C LEU A 273 44.34 -40.85 17.82
N ILE A 274 45.48 -40.32 18.29
CA ILE A 274 46.81 -40.93 18.06
C ILE A 274 46.93 -42.27 18.80
N LEU A 275 46.45 -42.36 20.05
CA LEU A 275 46.47 -43.62 20.81
C LEU A 275 45.59 -44.71 20.17
N LEU A 276 44.41 -44.34 19.66
CA LEU A 276 43.54 -45.24 18.91
C LEU A 276 44.18 -45.69 17.59
N GLU A 277 44.96 -44.82 16.94
CA GLU A 277 45.73 -45.18 15.76
C GLU A 277 46.78 -46.25 16.10
N GLU A 278 47.62 -46.00 17.10
CA GLU A 278 48.66 -46.93 17.52
C GLU A 278 48.07 -48.27 17.99
N PHE A 279 46.99 -48.20 18.78
CA PHE A 279 46.26 -49.39 19.22
C PHE A 279 45.74 -50.22 18.03
N LYS A 280 45.17 -49.58 17.00
CA LYS A 280 44.72 -50.28 15.78
C LYS A 280 45.85 -50.93 14.98
N LEU A 281 47.09 -50.46 15.11
CA LEU A 281 48.27 -51.07 14.49
C LEU A 281 48.75 -52.28 15.31
N CYS A 282 48.63 -52.23 16.63
CA CYS A 282 49.04 -53.32 17.54
C CYS A 282 48.02 -54.47 17.64
N VAL A 283 46.76 -54.28 17.23
CA VAL A 283 45.71 -55.30 17.35
C VAL A 283 45.68 -56.23 16.12
N HIS A 284 45.60 -57.54 16.37
CA HIS A 284 45.60 -58.62 15.38
C HIS A 284 44.53 -58.46 14.27
N PHE A 285 44.89 -58.79 13.02
CA PHE A 285 44.13 -58.53 11.78
C PHE A 285 42.62 -58.84 11.82
N ARG A 286 42.20 -59.87 12.58
CA ARG A 286 40.79 -60.27 12.69
C ARG A 286 39.88 -59.27 13.39
N LEU A 287 40.39 -58.45 14.31
CA LEU A 287 39.61 -57.40 15.01
C LEU A 287 39.61 -56.07 14.23
N LYS A 288 40.52 -55.90 13.28
CA LYS A 288 40.64 -54.67 12.47
C LYS A 288 39.42 -54.41 11.58
N ASN A 289 38.76 -55.48 11.11
CA ASN A 289 37.56 -55.39 10.26
C ASN A 289 36.27 -55.10 11.05
N THR A 290 36.19 -55.48 12.33
CA THR A 290 35.00 -55.20 13.16
C THR A 290 34.98 -53.77 13.67
N PHE A 291 36.13 -53.18 14.02
CA PHE A 291 36.24 -51.77 14.42
C PHE A 291 35.96 -50.78 13.28
N ARG A 292 36.13 -51.18 12.01
CA ARG A 292 35.73 -50.38 10.84
C ARG A 292 34.22 -50.23 10.70
N ARG A 293 33.41 -51.13 11.26
CA ARG A 293 31.94 -51.07 11.19
C ARG A 293 31.28 -50.29 12.33
N GLN A 294 31.95 -50.11 13.47
CA GLN A 294 31.38 -49.46 14.67
C GLN A 294 31.73 -47.98 14.83
N ASN A 295 32.60 -47.42 13.98
CA ASN A 295 32.97 -45.99 13.99
C ASN A 295 32.70 -45.31 12.63
N CYS A 296 31.76 -45.87 11.85
CA CYS A 296 31.10 -45.20 10.72
C CYS A 296 29.84 -44.50 11.24
#